data_AF-A0A534U3M7-F1
#
_entry.id   AF-A0A534U3M7-F1
#
_cell.length_a   1.000
_cell.length_b   1.000
_cell.length_c   1.000
_cell.angle_alpha   90.00
_cell.angle_beta   90.00
_cell.angle_gamma   90.00
#
_symmetry.space_group_name_H-M   'P 1'
#
loop_
_entity.id
_entity.type
_entity.pdbx_description
1 polymer ?
#
loop_
_entity_poly.entity_id
_entity_poly.type
_entity_poly.pdbx_seq_one_letter_code
_entity_poly.pdbx_strand_id
1 'polypeptide(L)'
;MVAVFLVAGCYFGKYDKLARTHVQLLLAMAQKLEDVTREQGAPPASLAEYRYPLERARDFARIVGGRFQGRPSLAAFTAFCDAYDGVVRAAESLRGEPDAEGTLARARATLDERAAAVLRALDAEARS
;
A
#
# COMPACT_ATOMS: atom_id res chain seq x y z
N MET A 1 23.22 20.47 -13.29
CA MET A 1 22.33 19.30 -13.06
C MET A 1 22.82 18.52 -11.84
N VAL A 2 22.76 19.10 -10.62
CA VAL A 2 23.39 18.55 -9.40
C VAL A 2 22.39 18.34 -8.25
N ALA A 3 21.16 18.84 -8.38
CA ALA A 3 20.16 18.80 -7.30
C ALA A 3 19.50 17.43 -7.05
N VAL A 4 19.55 16.49 -8.01
CA VAL A 4 18.86 15.19 -7.90
C VAL A 4 19.57 14.22 -6.96
N PHE A 5 20.89 14.32 -6.80
CA PHE A 5 21.67 13.37 -5.99
C PHE A 5 21.52 13.57 -4.48
N LEU A 6 21.30 14.81 -4.01
CA LEU A 6 21.14 15.11 -2.59
C LEU A 6 19.78 14.64 -2.03
N VAL A 7 18.72 14.76 -2.83
CA VAL A 7 17.37 14.29 -2.45
C VAL A 7 17.33 12.75 -2.42
N ALA A 8 18.03 12.11 -3.35
CA ALA A 8 18.18 10.66 -3.39
C ALA A 8 18.87 10.14 -2.10
N GLY A 9 19.98 10.78 -1.69
CA GLY A 9 20.71 10.44 -0.45
C GLY A 9 19.85 10.45 0.83
N CYS A 10 18.92 11.41 0.97
CA CYS A 10 18.03 11.49 2.12
C CYS A 10 16.94 10.40 2.14
N TYR A 11 16.46 9.95 0.97
CA TYR A 11 15.49 8.86 0.86
C TYR A 11 16.10 7.52 1.28
N PHE A 12 17.39 7.31 0.98
CA PHE A 12 18.04 6.01 1.19
C PHE A 12 18.35 5.70 2.64
N GLY A 13 18.77 6.70 3.44
CA GLY A 13 18.92 6.54 4.89
C GLY A 13 17.58 6.40 5.64
N LYS A 14 16.46 6.67 4.96
CA LYS A 14 15.10 6.61 5.52
C LYS A 14 14.23 5.55 4.87
N TYR A 15 14.80 4.65 4.05
CA TYR A 15 14.04 3.64 3.31
C TYR A 15 13.08 2.85 4.20
N ASP A 16 13.60 2.25 5.28
CA ASP A 16 12.81 1.45 6.22
C ASP A 16 11.65 2.26 6.80
N LYS A 17 11.96 3.46 7.33
CA LYS A 17 10.96 4.36 7.91
C LYS A 17 9.86 4.72 6.90
N LEU A 18 10.23 5.08 5.67
CA LEU A 18 9.29 5.48 4.63
C LEU A 18 8.43 4.31 4.14
N ALA A 19 9.02 3.12 3.97
CA ALA A 19 8.27 1.91 3.63
C ALA A 19 7.22 1.59 4.71
N ARG A 20 7.59 1.65 6.01
CA ARG A 20 6.64 1.47 7.12
C ARG A 20 5.54 2.53 7.11
N THR A 21 5.88 3.79 6.86
CA THR A 21 4.89 4.87 6.78
C THR A 21 3.88 4.62 5.66
N HIS A 22 4.32 4.18 4.48
CA HIS A 22 3.40 3.83 3.40
C HIS A 22 2.51 2.63 3.77
N VAL A 23 3.05 1.60 4.42
CA VAL A 23 2.25 0.46 4.91
C VAL A 23 1.18 0.94 5.88
N GLN A 24 1.55 1.71 6.89
CA GLN A 24 0.61 2.23 7.90
C GLN A 24 -0.46 3.11 7.27
N LEU A 25 -0.09 4.01 6.35
CA LEU A 25 -1.03 4.88 5.67
C LEU A 25 -2.03 4.09 4.84
N LEU A 26 -1.57 3.14 4.03
CA LEU A 26 -2.46 2.35 3.18
C LEU A 26 -3.39 1.44 4.01
N LEU A 27 -2.92 0.85 5.11
CA LEU A 27 -3.80 0.14 6.04
C LEU A 27 -4.86 1.06 6.65
N ALA A 28 -4.49 2.27 7.08
CA ALA A 28 -5.44 3.24 7.62
C ALA A 28 -6.48 3.68 6.57
N MET A 29 -6.07 3.86 5.32
CA MET A 29 -6.97 4.21 4.23
C MET A 29 -7.91 3.05 3.87
N ALA A 30 -7.45 1.80 3.91
CA ALA A 30 -8.30 0.63 3.72
C ALA A 30 -9.35 0.51 4.84
N GLN A 31 -8.94 0.72 6.09
CA GLN A 31 -9.84 0.76 7.23
C GLN A 31 -10.92 1.84 7.06
N LYS A 32 -10.49 3.06 6.73
CA LYS A 32 -11.41 4.17 6.46
C LYS A 32 -12.40 3.83 5.35
N LEU A 33 -11.95 3.17 4.28
CA LEU A 33 -12.82 2.78 3.17
C LEU A 33 -13.89 1.79 3.62
N GLU A 34 -13.51 0.77 4.39
CA GLU A 34 -14.45 -0.21 4.95
C GLU A 34 -15.47 0.44 5.89
N ASP A 35 -15.02 1.33 6.77
CA ASP A 35 -15.90 1.99 7.74
C ASP A 35 -16.91 2.90 7.03
N VAL A 36 -16.45 3.74 6.10
CA VAL A 36 -17.32 4.58 5.26
C VAL A 36 -18.33 3.74 4.48
N THR A 37 -17.87 2.63 3.91
CA THR A 37 -18.71 1.72 3.13
C THR A 37 -19.78 1.05 3.99
N ARG A 38 -19.41 0.60 5.20
CA ARG A 38 -20.33 -0.01 6.17
C ARG A 38 -21.35 1.00 6.67
N GLU A 39 -20.93 2.21 7.02
CA GLU A 39 -21.80 3.28 7.53
C GLU A 39 -22.80 3.77 6.48
N GLN A 40 -22.39 3.87 5.21
CA GLN A 40 -23.23 4.38 4.13
C GLN A 40 -23.98 3.28 3.37
N GLY A 41 -23.68 2.01 3.63
CA GLY A 41 -24.18 0.86 2.87
C GLY A 41 -23.70 0.81 1.42
N ALA A 42 -22.76 1.67 1.05
CA ALA A 42 -22.21 1.80 -0.29
C ALA A 42 -20.83 2.48 -0.24
N PRO A 43 -19.94 2.23 -1.21
CA PRO A 43 -18.66 2.93 -1.28
C PRO A 43 -18.87 4.43 -1.56
N PRO A 44 -17.91 5.28 -1.18
CA PRO A 44 -17.98 6.71 -1.46
C PRO A 44 -18.01 7.00 -2.96
N ALA A 45 -18.71 8.08 -3.35
CA ALA A 45 -18.96 8.45 -4.75
C ALA A 45 -17.67 8.58 -5.59
N SER A 46 -16.57 8.99 -4.96
CA SER A 46 -15.25 9.02 -5.56
C SER A 46 -14.27 8.21 -4.72
N LEU A 47 -13.43 7.42 -5.40
CA LEU A 47 -12.34 6.67 -4.78
C LEU A 47 -10.97 7.37 -4.91
N ALA A 48 -10.94 8.61 -5.43
CA ALA A 48 -9.70 9.34 -5.68
C ALA A 48 -8.85 9.53 -4.41
N GLU A 49 -9.49 9.78 -3.27
CA GLU A 49 -8.81 9.91 -1.97
C GLU A 49 -8.04 8.65 -1.57
N TYR A 50 -8.53 7.48 -1.95
CA TYR A 50 -7.93 6.18 -1.65
C TYR A 50 -6.87 5.80 -2.68
N ARG A 51 -7.04 6.22 -3.95
CA ARG A 51 -6.08 5.95 -5.03
C ARG A 51 -4.81 6.82 -4.92
N TYR A 52 -4.91 8.06 -4.49
CA TYR A 52 -3.76 8.97 -4.44
C TYR A 52 -2.61 8.47 -3.53
N PRO A 53 -2.85 8.03 -2.28
CA PRO A 53 -1.80 7.43 -1.45
C PRO A 53 -1.12 6.21 -2.08
N LEU A 54 -1.88 5.39 -2.82
CA LEU A 54 -1.35 4.23 -3.55
C LEU A 54 -0.42 4.66 -4.69
N GLU A 55 -0.80 5.68 -5.46
CA GLU A 55 0.06 6.26 -6.49
C GLU A 55 1.40 6.71 -5.90
N ARG A 56 1.35 7.41 -4.75
CA ARG A 56 2.57 7.85 -4.05
C ARG A 56 3.42 6.69 -3.53
N ALA A 57 2.80 5.62 -3.03
CA ALA A 57 3.51 4.41 -2.61
C ALA A 57 4.20 3.71 -3.81
N ARG A 58 3.52 3.62 -4.95
CA ARG A 58 4.09 3.08 -6.19
C ARG A 58 5.22 3.96 -6.73
N ASP A 59 5.09 5.29 -6.63
CA ASP A 59 6.16 6.23 -6.96
C ASP A 59 7.40 6.00 -6.09
N PHE A 60 7.21 5.83 -4.78
CA PHE A 60 8.29 5.48 -3.85
C PHE A 60 9.00 4.19 -4.29
N ALA A 61 8.27 3.11 -4.54
CA ALA A 61 8.84 1.82 -4.98
C ALA A 61 9.68 1.97 -6.27
N ARG A 62 9.20 2.76 -7.23
CA ARG A 62 9.91 3.03 -8.48
C ARG A 62 11.20 3.82 -8.26
N ILE A 63 11.15 4.88 -7.44
CA ILE A 63 12.30 5.75 -7.15
C ILE A 63 13.42 4.95 -6.47
N VAL A 64 13.06 4.12 -5.49
CA VAL A 64 14.04 3.35 -4.71
C VAL A 64 14.46 2.05 -5.39
N GLY A 65 13.70 1.61 -6.39
CA GLY A 65 13.88 0.34 -7.10
C GLY A 65 15.25 0.15 -7.73
N GLY A 66 15.81 1.19 -8.35
CA GLY A 66 17.14 1.11 -8.96
C GLY A 66 18.27 0.85 -7.95
N ARG A 67 18.11 1.28 -6.69
CA ARG A 67 19.14 1.13 -5.64
C ARG A 67 18.94 -0.11 -4.78
N PHE A 68 17.70 -0.46 -4.47
CA PHE A 68 17.34 -1.56 -3.58
C PHE A 68 16.79 -2.78 -4.33
N GLN A 69 17.09 -2.88 -5.63
CA GLN A 69 16.74 -4.04 -6.43
C GLN A 69 17.19 -5.33 -5.74
N GLY A 70 16.29 -6.32 -5.68
CA GLY A 70 16.56 -7.60 -5.05
C GLY A 70 16.35 -7.65 -3.54
N ARG A 71 16.09 -6.51 -2.85
CA ARG A 71 15.69 -6.55 -1.44
C ARG A 71 14.32 -7.24 -1.28
N PRO A 72 14.22 -8.28 -0.43
CA PRO A 72 12.94 -8.92 -0.12
C PRO A 72 11.85 -7.93 0.33
N SER A 73 12.20 -6.90 1.09
CA SER A 73 11.25 -5.88 1.55
C SER A 73 10.64 -5.07 0.42
N LEU A 74 11.40 -4.76 -0.63
CA LEU A 74 10.89 -4.00 -1.79
C LEU A 74 9.95 -4.85 -2.65
N ALA A 75 10.27 -6.13 -2.84
CA ALA A 75 9.38 -7.07 -3.52
C ALA A 75 8.06 -7.25 -2.74
N ALA A 76 8.15 -7.45 -1.41
CA ALA A 76 6.98 -7.52 -0.55
C ALA A 76 6.15 -6.23 -0.59
N PHE A 77 6.81 -5.07 -0.61
CA PHE A 77 6.14 -3.76 -0.64
C PHE A 77 5.37 -3.54 -1.93
N THR A 78 5.91 -3.97 -3.07
CA THR A 78 5.22 -3.91 -4.35
C THR A 78 3.97 -4.79 -4.34
N ALA A 79 4.09 -6.03 -3.85
CA ALA A 79 2.94 -6.93 -3.70
C ALA A 79 1.88 -6.40 -2.72
N PHE A 80 2.29 -5.69 -1.67
CA PHE A 80 1.38 -4.98 -0.76
C PHE A 80 0.60 -3.86 -1.46
N CYS A 81 1.26 -3.07 -2.32
CA CYS A 81 0.59 -2.05 -3.12
C CYS A 81 -0.48 -2.66 -4.04
N ASP A 82 -0.20 -3.81 -4.64
CA ASP A 82 -1.16 -4.49 -5.50
C ASP A 82 -2.34 -5.09 -4.71
N ALA A 83 -2.09 -5.61 -3.51
CA ALA A 83 -3.16 -6.03 -2.61
C ALA A 83 -4.07 -4.86 -2.19
N TYR A 84 -3.50 -3.68 -1.94
CA TYR A 84 -4.28 -2.47 -1.65
C TYR A 84 -5.12 -2.01 -2.84
N ASP A 85 -4.58 -2.06 -4.06
CA ASP A 85 -5.35 -1.82 -5.29
C ASP A 85 -6.56 -2.78 -5.39
N GLY A 86 -6.36 -4.04 -4.99
CA GLY A 86 -7.42 -5.04 -4.89
C GLY A 86 -8.55 -4.64 -3.94
N VAL A 87 -8.23 -4.06 -2.77
CA VAL A 87 -9.23 -3.54 -1.82
C VAL A 87 -10.04 -2.41 -2.45
N VAL A 88 -9.38 -1.45 -3.09
CA VAL A 88 -10.06 -0.30 -3.73
C VAL A 88 -11.00 -0.78 -4.85
N ARG A 89 -10.57 -1.76 -5.66
CA ARG A 89 -11.40 -2.36 -6.72
C ARG A 89 -12.57 -3.17 -6.17
N ALA A 90 -12.35 -3.93 -5.10
CA ALA A 90 -13.41 -4.67 -4.42
C ALA A 90 -14.49 -3.70 -3.89
N ALA A 91 -14.07 -2.60 -3.27
CA ALA A 91 -15.00 -1.57 -2.83
C ALA A 91 -15.78 -0.94 -3.99
N GLU A 92 -15.15 -0.71 -5.15
CA GLU A 92 -15.83 -0.20 -6.35
C GLU A 92 -16.93 -1.15 -6.85
N SER A 93 -16.71 -2.48 -6.77
CA SER A 93 -17.68 -3.51 -7.20
C SER A 93 -18.91 -3.65 -6.31
N LEU A 94 -18.90 -3.11 -5.07
CA LEU A 94 -20.07 -3.10 -4.18
C LEU A 94 -21.28 -2.37 -4.78
N ARG A 95 -21.10 -1.55 -5.81
CA ARG A 95 -22.19 -0.83 -6.47
C ARG A 95 -23.11 -1.71 -7.34
N GLY A 96 -22.85 -3.01 -7.49
CA GLY A 96 -23.68 -3.86 -8.36
C GLY A 96 -23.52 -5.38 -8.28
N GLU A 97 -22.69 -5.91 -7.37
CA GLU A 97 -22.39 -7.35 -7.32
C GLU A 97 -22.93 -8.01 -6.03
N PRO A 98 -23.54 -9.22 -6.12
CA PRO A 98 -24.19 -9.90 -5.00
C PRO A 98 -23.26 -10.42 -3.90
N ASP A 99 -21.96 -10.64 -4.16
CA ASP A 99 -20.95 -11.08 -3.18
C ASP A 99 -19.82 -10.05 -2.97
N ALA A 100 -20.15 -8.77 -3.09
CA ALA A 100 -19.13 -7.74 -3.00
C ALA A 100 -18.58 -7.54 -1.58
N GLU A 101 -19.38 -7.80 -0.53
CA GLU A 101 -18.91 -7.73 0.87
C GLU A 101 -17.91 -8.87 1.17
N GLY A 102 -18.21 -10.09 0.76
CA GLY A 102 -17.28 -11.23 0.86
C GLY A 102 -16.02 -11.04 0.02
N THR A 103 -16.13 -10.35 -1.11
CA THR A 103 -14.97 -9.97 -1.94
C THR A 103 -14.10 -8.93 -1.24
N LEU A 104 -14.69 -7.89 -0.65
CA LEU A 104 -13.97 -6.87 0.11
C LEU A 104 -13.25 -7.47 1.33
N ALA A 105 -13.92 -8.35 2.08
CA ALA A 105 -13.33 -9.03 3.23
C ALA A 105 -12.09 -9.88 2.84
N ARG A 106 -12.17 -10.63 1.73
CA ARG A 106 -11.03 -11.40 1.20
C ARG A 106 -9.89 -10.50 0.73
N ALA A 107 -10.22 -9.40 0.06
CA ALA A 107 -9.22 -8.40 -0.35
C ALA A 107 -8.52 -7.81 0.88
N ARG A 108 -9.26 -7.51 1.96
CA ARG A 108 -8.68 -7.01 3.21
C ARG A 108 -7.76 -8.02 3.88
N ALA A 109 -8.19 -9.28 4.01
CA ALA A 109 -7.33 -10.32 4.57
C ALA A 109 -6.00 -10.46 3.79
N THR A 110 -6.08 -10.40 2.46
CA THR A 110 -4.89 -10.42 1.60
C THR A 110 -4.00 -9.21 1.87
N LEU A 111 -4.57 -8.01 2.01
CA LEU A 111 -3.83 -6.79 2.33
C LEU A 111 -3.05 -6.91 3.65
N ASP A 112 -3.70 -7.41 4.70
CA ASP A 112 -3.10 -7.57 6.03
C ASP A 112 -1.95 -8.59 6.01
N GLU A 113 -2.12 -9.71 5.30
CA GLU A 113 -1.05 -10.69 5.08
C GLU A 113 0.17 -10.08 4.36
N ARG A 114 -0.07 -9.28 3.32
CA ARG A 114 1.00 -8.61 2.58
C ARG A 114 1.68 -7.53 3.42
N ALA A 115 0.94 -6.78 4.22
CA ALA A 115 1.51 -5.80 5.14
C ALA A 115 2.46 -6.49 6.14
N ALA A 116 2.04 -7.60 6.72
CA ALA A 116 2.86 -8.38 7.64
C ALA A 116 4.13 -8.92 6.94
N ALA A 117 4.04 -9.32 5.67
CA ALA A 117 5.20 -9.76 4.89
C ALA A 117 6.23 -8.62 4.69
N VAL A 118 5.78 -7.39 4.41
CA VAL A 118 6.67 -6.22 4.31
C VAL A 118 7.41 -5.98 5.62
N LEU A 119 6.67 -5.94 6.74
CA LEU A 119 7.25 -5.65 8.05
C LEU A 119 8.28 -6.71 8.46
N ARG A 120 7.96 -8.01 8.26
CA ARG A 120 8.92 -9.09 8.51
C ARG A 120 10.18 -8.97 7.68
N ALA A 121 10.05 -8.64 6.40
CA ALA A 121 11.20 -8.48 5.51
C ALA A 121 12.08 -7.29 5.94
N LEU A 122 11.47 -6.16 6.29
CA LEU A 122 12.18 -4.99 6.82
C LEU A 122 12.94 -5.32 8.11
N ASP A 123 12.29 -6.01 9.04
CA ASP A 123 12.91 -6.40 10.32
C ASP A 123 14.07 -7.40 10.13
N ALA A 124 13.95 -8.33 9.16
CA ALA A 124 15.01 -9.28 8.84
C ALA A 124 16.24 -8.59 8.25
N GLU A 125 16.01 -7.64 7.33
CA GLU A 125 17.08 -6.87 6.70
C GLU A 125 17.76 -5.90 7.67
N ALA A 126 17.07 -5.42 8.71
CA ALA A 126 17.67 -4.56 9.73
C ALA A 126 18.59 -5.31 10.71
N ARG A 127 18.46 -6.65 10.79
CA ARG A 127 19.31 -7.53 11.62
C ARG A 127 20.51 -8.12 10.88
N SER A 128 20.56 -7.94 9.56
CA SER A 128 21.63 -8.44 8.67
C SER A 128 22.71 -7.38 8.48
#